data_AF-A0A256YFN1-F1
#
_entry.id   AF-A0A256YFN1-F1
#
_cell.length_a   1.000
_cell.length_b   1.000
_cell.length_c   1.000
_cell.angle_alpha   90.00
_cell.angle_beta   90.00
_cell.angle_gamma   90.00
#
_symmetry.space_group_name_H-M   'P 1'
#
loop_
_entity.id
_entity.type
_entity.pdbx_description
1 polymer ?
#
loop_
_entity_poly.entity_id
_entity_poly.type
_entity_poly.pdbx_seq_one_letter_code
_entity_poly.pdbx_strand_id
1 'polypeptide(L)'
;MIRIGRWRGRDVVVDNRSVEKIERHGLSIDDVKWVLSKPSSIYFNTRTNRRIVVRLKNGEGIIVVLDIYNDKAYVVTAWYASEARDLVKRRRKSGRWI
;
A
#
# COMPACT_ATOMS: atom_id res chain seq x y z
N MET A 1 7.10 16.18 -5.12
CA MET A 1 6.73 14.77 -5.35
C MET A 1 7.91 14.05 -5.93
N ILE A 2 8.14 12.80 -5.54
CA ILE A 2 9.27 11.96 -5.96
C ILE A 2 8.70 10.76 -6.70
N ARG A 3 9.23 10.45 -7.89
CA ARG A 3 8.89 9.21 -8.62
C ARG A 3 9.71 8.06 -8.04
N ILE A 4 9.05 7.00 -7.61
CA ILE A 4 9.70 5.86 -6.93
C ILE A 4 9.64 4.55 -7.74
N GLY A 5 8.96 4.54 -8.88
CA GLY A 5 8.93 3.38 -9.77
C GLY A 5 7.70 3.36 -10.68
N ARG A 6 7.33 2.14 -11.10
CA ARG A 6 6.12 1.86 -11.88
C ARG A 6 5.32 0.73 -11.26
N TRP A 7 3.99 0.85 -11.30
CA TRP A 7 3.06 -0.17 -10.82
C TRP A 7 1.87 -0.29 -11.76
N ARG A 8 1.67 -1.47 -12.35
CA ARG A 8 0.60 -1.77 -13.32
C ARG A 8 0.47 -0.70 -14.42
N GLY A 9 1.60 -0.38 -15.04
CA GLY A 9 1.71 0.61 -16.13
C GLY A 9 1.77 2.07 -15.69
N ARG A 10 1.49 2.39 -14.43
CA ARG A 10 1.43 3.76 -13.91
C ARG A 10 2.72 4.14 -13.22
N ASP A 11 3.08 5.42 -13.31
CA ASP A 11 4.17 5.95 -12.51
C ASP A 11 3.74 6.02 -11.05
N VAL A 12 4.59 5.51 -10.15
CA VAL A 12 4.38 5.57 -8.71
C VAL A 12 5.07 6.81 -8.19
N VAL A 13 4.31 7.66 -7.51
CA VAL A 13 4.79 8.93 -6.95
C VAL A 13 4.44 9.01 -5.47
N VAL A 14 5.27 9.72 -4.72
CA VAL A 14 5.08 9.98 -3.28
C VAL A 14 5.41 11.44 -2.98
N ASP A 15 4.66 12.09 -2.11
CA ASP A 15 5.01 13.42 -1.61
C ASP A 15 5.78 13.34 -0.29
N ASN A 16 6.47 14.42 0.08
CA ASN A 16 7.34 14.43 1.26
C ASN A 16 6.56 14.12 2.55
N ARG A 17 5.31 14.59 2.66
CA ARG A 17 4.45 14.33 3.81
C ARG A 17 4.11 12.84 3.96
N SER A 18 3.92 12.16 2.84
CA SER A 18 3.67 10.72 2.80
C SER A 18 4.95 9.95 3.14
N VAL A 19 6.13 10.42 2.70
CA VAL A 19 7.43 9.86 3.12
C VAL A 19 7.57 9.93 4.64
N GLU A 20 7.39 11.11 5.25
CA GLU A 20 7.47 11.28 6.71
C GLU A 20 6.48 10.39 7.47
N LYS A 21 5.30 10.11 6.89
CA LYS A 21 4.32 9.22 7.50
C LYS A 21 4.77 7.76 7.43
N ILE A 22 5.36 7.34 6.31
CA ILE A 22 5.91 5.99 6.12
C ILE A 22 7.07 5.75 7.08
N GLU A 23 7.99 6.71 7.20
CA GLU A 23 9.13 6.64 8.10
C GLU A 23 8.70 6.60 9.58
N ARG A 24 7.67 7.35 9.97
CA ARG A 24 7.06 7.24 11.31
C ARG A 24 6.45 5.88 11.60
N HIS A 25 6.09 5.11 10.57
CA HIS A 25 5.67 3.72 10.70
C HIS A 25 6.85 2.74 10.65
N GLY A 26 8.09 3.23 10.70
CA GLY A 26 9.31 2.42 10.70
C GLY A 26 9.63 1.79 9.34
N LEU A 27 9.10 2.35 8.26
CA LEU A 27 9.30 1.84 6.90
C LEU A 27 10.09 2.82 6.04
N SER A 28 10.79 2.29 5.04
CA SER A 28 11.48 3.05 4.01
C SER A 28 10.70 3.08 2.70
N ILE A 29 11.14 3.93 1.77
CA ILE A 29 10.61 3.91 0.40
C ILE A 29 10.98 2.61 -0.32
N ASP A 30 12.09 1.97 0.01
CA ASP A 30 12.47 0.71 -0.60
C ASP A 30 11.58 -0.44 -0.14
N ASP A 31 11.06 -0.40 1.09
CA ASP A 31 10.01 -1.32 1.54
C ASP A 31 8.73 -1.17 0.71
N VAL A 32 8.34 0.08 0.41
CA VAL A 32 7.19 0.35 -0.46
C VAL A 32 7.44 -0.21 -1.86
N LYS A 33 8.60 0.05 -2.47
CA LYS A 33 8.96 -0.51 -3.78
C LYS A 33 8.95 -2.04 -3.75
N TRP A 34 9.44 -2.65 -2.68
CA TRP A 34 9.42 -4.09 -2.48
C TRP A 34 7.98 -4.64 -2.43
N VAL A 35 7.06 -3.98 -1.72
CA VAL A 35 5.64 -4.40 -1.74
C VAL A 35 5.04 -4.30 -3.14
N LEU A 36 5.30 -3.20 -3.84
CA LEU A 36 4.71 -2.94 -5.16
C LEU A 36 5.26 -3.85 -6.27
N SER A 37 6.51 -4.29 -6.18
CA SER A 37 7.14 -5.14 -7.19
C SER A 37 6.57 -6.57 -7.23
N LYS A 38 6.21 -7.13 -6.07
CA LYS A 38 5.65 -8.48 -5.96
C LYS A 38 4.62 -8.56 -4.84
N PRO A 39 3.41 -8.02 -5.06
CA PRO A 39 2.36 -8.04 -4.04
C PRO A 39 1.82 -9.45 -3.84
N SER A 40 1.46 -9.79 -2.59
CA SER A 40 0.72 -11.01 -2.28
C SER A 40 -0.75 -10.87 -2.65
N SER A 41 -1.31 -9.67 -2.49
CA SER A 41 -2.69 -9.38 -2.84
C SER A 41 -2.90 -7.89 -3.06
N ILE A 42 -3.91 -7.55 -3.85
CA ILE A 42 -4.32 -6.18 -4.14
C ILE A 42 -5.83 -6.12 -3.90
N TYR A 43 -6.28 -5.08 -3.19
CA TYR A 43 -7.68 -4.84 -2.90
C TYR A 43 -8.07 -3.41 -3.28
N PHE A 44 -9.38 -3.19 -3.34
CA PHE A 44 -9.98 -1.87 -3.38
C PHE A 44 -10.73 -1.58 -2.08
N ASN A 45 -10.42 -0.44 -1.47
CA ASN A 45 -11.10 0.04 -0.28
C ASN A 45 -12.34 0.85 -0.67
N THR A 46 -13.51 0.27 -0.49
CA THR A 46 -14.81 0.81 -0.90
C THR A 46 -15.18 2.12 -0.21
N ARG A 47 -14.61 2.41 0.97
CA ARG A 47 -14.89 3.65 1.71
C ARG A 47 -14.05 4.83 1.28
N THR A 48 -12.84 4.58 0.80
CA THR A 48 -11.87 5.65 0.54
C THR A 48 -11.52 5.76 -0.94
N ASN A 49 -12.09 4.92 -1.79
CA ASN A 49 -11.74 4.82 -3.21
C ASN A 49 -10.23 4.60 -3.46
N ARG A 50 -9.55 3.84 -2.59
CA ARG A 50 -8.09 3.63 -2.64
C ARG A 50 -7.74 2.18 -2.94
N ARG A 51 -6.62 1.96 -3.64
CA ARG A 51 -6.04 0.62 -3.78
C ARG A 51 -5.22 0.29 -2.55
N ILE A 52 -5.31 -0.96 -2.12
CA ILE A 52 -4.55 -1.49 -1.00
C ILE A 52 -3.68 -2.60 -1.54
N VAL A 53 -2.37 -2.44 -1.45
CA VAL A 53 -1.40 -3.42 -1.93
C VAL A 53 -0.76 -4.05 -0.71
N VAL A 54 -0.85 -5.36 -0.59
CA VAL A 54 -0.40 -6.10 0.59
C VAL A 54 0.67 -7.10 0.18
N ARG A 55 1.78 -7.11 0.91
CA ARG A 55 2.76 -8.19 0.84
C ARG A 55 2.84 -8.88 2.19
N LEU A 56 2.50 -10.16 2.21
CA LEU A 56 2.47 -10.99 3.40
C LEU A 56 3.73 -11.86 3.50
N LYS A 57 4.20 -12.07 4.73
CA LYS A 57 5.24 -13.06 5.07
C LYS A 57 4.88 -13.64 6.45
N ASN A 58 4.67 -14.96 6.51
CA ASN A 58 4.37 -15.69 7.75
C ASN A 58 3.18 -15.15 8.60
N GLY A 59 2.16 -14.54 7.96
CA GLY A 59 0.99 -13.98 8.65
C GLY A 59 1.07 -12.48 8.91
N GLU A 60 2.29 -11.96 8.97
CA GLU A 60 2.64 -10.54 9.03
C GLU A 60 2.70 -9.95 7.62
N GLY A 61 2.84 -8.63 7.51
CA GLY A 61 3.04 -8.00 6.22
C GLY A 61 3.07 -6.48 6.22
N ILE A 62 3.46 -5.94 5.08
CA ILE A 62 3.42 -4.50 4.81
C ILE A 62 2.22 -4.21 3.93
N ILE A 63 1.48 -3.17 4.31
CA ILE A 63 0.29 -2.69 3.62
C ILE A 63 0.61 -1.31 3.07
N VAL A 64 0.51 -1.16 1.74
CA VAL A 64 0.69 0.10 1.03
C VAL A 64 -0.67 0.57 0.53
N VAL A 65 -0.98 1.84 0.74
CA VAL A 65 -2.22 2.46 0.26
C VAL A 65 -1.89 3.39 -0.89
N LEU A 66 -2.54 3.16 -2.03
CA LEU A 66 -2.39 3.96 -3.22
C LEU A 66 -3.68 4.70 -3.54
N ASP A 67 -3.55 5.96 -3.94
CA ASP A 67 -4.58 6.70 -4.65
C ASP A 67 -4.26 6.71 -6.15
N ILE A 68 -5.25 6.54 -7.00
CA ILE A 68 -5.05 6.49 -8.46
C ILE A 68 -5.70 7.72 -9.08
N TYR A 69 -4.88 8.59 -9.65
CA TYR A 69 -5.34 9.85 -10.24
C TYR A 69 -4.45 10.24 -11.43
N ASN A 70 -5.03 10.75 -12.51
CA ASN A 70 -4.32 11.20 -13.71
C ASN A 70 -3.19 10.25 -14.17
N ASP A 71 -3.52 8.97 -14.30
CA ASP A 71 -2.60 7.88 -14.70
C ASP A 71 -1.36 7.67 -13.79
N LYS A 72 -1.41 8.20 -12.56
CA LYS A 72 -0.37 8.01 -11.54
C LYS A 72 -0.93 7.25 -10.35
N ALA A 73 -0.04 6.51 -9.70
CA ALA A 73 -0.30 5.86 -8.43
C ALA A 73 0.41 6.63 -7.31
N TYR A 74 -0.36 7.34 -6.50
CA TYR A 74 0.12 8.13 -5.38
C TYR A 74 0.20 7.26 -4.14
N VAL A 75 1.39 7.11 -3.56
CA VAL A 75 1.55 6.44 -2.27
C VAL A 75 1.07 7.38 -1.18
N VAL A 76 -0.05 7.01 -0.54
CA VAL A 76 -0.67 7.80 0.53
C VAL A 76 -0.03 7.49 1.89
N THR A 77 0.27 6.21 2.12
CA THR A 77 0.90 5.72 3.35
C THR A 77 1.28 4.25 3.18
N ALA A 78 2.15 3.76 4.05
CA ALA A 78 2.41 2.35 4.25
C ALA A 78 2.60 2.08 5.74
N TRP A 79 2.29 0.86 6.17
CA TRP A 79 2.58 0.43 7.54
C TRP A 79 2.79 -1.09 7.59
N TYR A 80 3.57 -1.52 8.57
CA TYR A 80 3.73 -2.93 8.93
C TYR A 80 2.57 -3.36 9.85
N ALA A 81 2.09 -4.58 9.67
CA ALA A 81 1.13 -5.22 10.55
C ALA A 81 1.56 -6.65 10.87
N SER A 82 1.74 -6.96 12.15
CA SER A 82 2.04 -8.31 12.66
C SER A 82 0.89 -9.29 12.38
N GLU A 83 -0.35 -8.81 12.39
CA GLU A 83 -1.54 -9.61 12.04
C GLU A 83 -2.10 -9.25 10.65
N ALA A 84 -1.24 -8.94 9.68
CA ALA A 84 -1.68 -8.48 8.36
C ALA A 84 -2.68 -9.45 7.69
N ARG A 85 -2.46 -10.77 7.81
CA ARG A 85 -3.37 -11.78 7.25
C ARG A 85 -4.77 -11.69 7.85
N ASP A 86 -4.88 -11.55 9.17
CA ASP A 86 -6.18 -11.51 9.83
C ASP A 86 -6.84 -10.15 9.68
N LEU A 87 -6.06 -9.06 9.63
CA LEU A 87 -6.56 -7.75 9.23
C LEU A 87 -7.20 -7.82 7.84
N VAL A 88 -6.51 -8.41 6.85
CA VAL A 88 -7.06 -8.59 5.49
C VAL A 88 -8.36 -9.38 5.53
N LYS A 89 -8.40 -10.53 6.22
CA LYS A 89 -9.63 -11.34 6.36
C LYS A 89 -10.78 -10.52 6.95
N ARG A 90 -10.55 -9.80 8.05
CA ARG A 90 -11.55 -8.95 8.71
C ARG A 90 -12.06 -7.84 7.78
N ARG A 91 -11.17 -7.19 7.02
CA ARG A 91 -11.53 -6.12 6.07
C ARG A 91 -12.30 -6.64 4.87
N ARG A 92 -11.99 -7.84 4.38
CA ARG A 92 -12.75 -8.51 3.32
C ARG A 92 -14.13 -8.97 3.80
N LYS A 93 -14.21 -9.61 4.98
CA LYS A 93 -15.48 -10.08 5.56
C LYS A 93 -16.49 -8.94 5.77
N SER A 94 -16.00 -7.75 6.09
CA SER A 94 -16.85 -6.54 6.24
C SER A 94 -17.16 -5.83 4.91
N GLY A 95 -16.74 -6.36 3.77
CA GLY A 95 -16.91 -5.73 2.44
C GLY A 95 -16.14 -4.42 2.27
N ARG A 96 -15.28 -4.06 3.22
CA ARG A 96 -14.49 -2.82 3.15
C ARG A 96 -13.41 -2.93 2.10
N TRP A 97 -12.79 -4.11 1.98
CA TRP A 97 -11.78 -4.41 0.96
C TRP A 97 -12.30 -5.50 0.04
N ILE A 98 -12.45 -5.19 -1.25
CA ILE A 98 -12.89 -6.12 -2.29
C ILE A 98 -11.77 -6.39 -3.30
#